data_AF-A0A3D2L987-F1
#
_entry.id   AF-A0A3D2L987-F1
#
_cell.length_a   1.000
_cell.length_b   1.000
_cell.length_c   1.000
_cell.angle_alpha   90.00
_cell.angle_beta   90.00
_cell.angle_gamma   90.00
#
_symmetry.space_group_name_H-M   'P 1'
#
loop_
_entity.id
_entity.type
_entity.pdbx_description
1 polymer ?
#
loop_
_entity_poly.entity_id
_entity_poly.type
_entity_poly.pdbx_seq_one_letter_code
_entity_poly.pdbx_strand_id
1 'polypeptide(L)'
;MTAPRLRQLVIAAETLETADRLGELLGLGAPFIDPGVKEFGLENRVYAIGDQFLEVVVPMTDSAPARRFIDRGGEGGYMAIFQTDDLEGLRTRVDGMGIRRVWNIDLPDISASHLHPADIGGAI
;
A
#
# COMPACT_ATOMS: atom_id res chain seq x y z
N MET A 1 -16.89 10.76 -13.18
CA MET A 1 -16.15 9.75 -12.41
C MET A 1 -16.39 10.00 -10.95
N THR A 2 -16.77 8.96 -10.21
CA THR A 2 -16.88 8.99 -8.75
C THR A 2 -15.50 9.24 -8.15
N ALA A 3 -15.41 9.98 -7.06
CA ALA A 3 -14.12 10.18 -6.40
C ALA A 3 -13.61 8.82 -5.87
N PRO A 4 -12.32 8.47 -6.08
CA PRO A 4 -11.77 7.24 -5.50
C PRO A 4 -11.92 7.22 -3.99
N ARG A 5 -12.29 6.07 -3.45
CA ARG A 5 -12.47 5.87 -2.01
C ARG A 5 -11.19 5.32 -1.41
N LEU A 6 -10.72 5.86 -0.28
CA LEU A 6 -9.62 5.26 0.46
C LEU A 6 -10.00 3.84 0.91
N ARG A 7 -9.23 2.84 0.51
CA ARG A 7 -9.48 1.42 0.79
C ARG A 7 -8.48 0.84 1.78
N GLN A 8 -7.22 1.22 1.68
CA GLN A 8 -6.17 0.69 2.54
C GLN A 8 -5.10 1.74 2.83
N LEU A 9 -4.62 1.74 4.07
CA LEU A 9 -3.43 2.48 4.49
C LEU A 9 -2.32 1.49 4.80
N VAL A 10 -1.12 1.77 4.29
CA VAL A 10 0.06 0.94 4.47
C VAL A 10 1.08 1.70 5.29
N ILE A 11 1.57 1.10 6.36
CA ILE A 11 2.64 1.61 7.22
C ILE A 11 3.88 0.77 6.98
N ALA A 12 5.03 1.41 6.74
CA ALA A 12 6.31 0.72 6.73
C ALA A 12 6.92 0.76 8.14
N ALA A 13 7.35 -0.40 8.62
CA ALA A 13 7.98 -0.57 9.93
C ALA A 13 9.25 -1.44 9.83
N GLU A 14 10.14 -1.34 10.81
CA GLU A 14 11.35 -2.16 10.94
C GLU A 14 11.05 -3.57 11.42
N THR A 15 9.95 -3.74 12.16
CA THR A 15 9.58 -5.02 12.72
C THR A 15 8.08 -5.26 12.68
N LEU A 16 7.76 -6.55 12.66
CA LEU A 16 6.41 -7.06 12.76
C LEU A 16 5.77 -6.72 14.11
N GLU A 17 6.54 -6.50 15.18
CA GLU A 17 6.00 -6.12 16.50
C GLU A 17 5.11 -4.88 16.43
N THR A 18 5.45 -3.90 15.59
CA THR A 18 4.63 -2.70 15.33
C THR A 18 3.22 -3.08 14.85
N ALA A 19 3.13 -4.07 13.96
CA ALA A 19 1.86 -4.54 13.44
C ALA A 19 1.04 -5.31 14.48
N ASP A 20 1.68 -6.13 15.31
CA ASP A 20 1.00 -6.86 16.39
C ASP A 20 0.43 -5.88 17.42
N ARG A 21 1.24 -4.90 17.83
CA ARG A 21 0.84 -3.87 18.77
C ARG A 21 -0.32 -3.03 18.26
N LEU A 22 -0.32 -2.66 16.97
CA LEU A 22 -1.44 -1.95 16.37
C LEU A 22 -2.71 -2.81 16.34
N GLY A 23 -2.58 -4.09 16.00
CA GLY A 23 -3.69 -5.06 16.02
C GLY A 23 -4.32 -5.19 17.41
N GLU A 24 -3.49 -5.31 18.46
CA GLU A 24 -3.94 -5.39 19.84
C GLU A 24 -4.59 -4.08 20.33
N LEU A 25 -3.94 -2.94 20.12
CA LEU A 25 -4.42 -1.63 20.59
C LEU A 25 -5.76 -1.24 19.97
N LEU A 26 -5.96 -1.58 18.69
CA LEU A 26 -7.18 -1.26 17.94
C LEU A 26 -8.22 -2.40 17.98
N GLY A 27 -7.89 -3.55 18.58
CA GLY A 27 -8.80 -4.68 18.70
C GLY A 27 -9.15 -5.33 17.36
N LEU A 28 -8.19 -5.45 16.44
CA LEU A 28 -8.43 -5.83 15.03
C LEU A 28 -8.48 -7.34 14.77
N GLY A 29 -8.29 -8.16 15.82
CA GLY A 29 -8.29 -9.61 15.70
C GLY A 29 -7.06 -10.15 14.96
N ALA A 30 -7.23 -11.28 14.28
CA ALA A 30 -6.14 -11.93 13.57
C ALA A 30 -5.84 -11.23 12.22
N PRO A 31 -4.56 -10.96 11.91
CA PRO A 31 -4.17 -10.42 10.61
C PRO A 31 -4.29 -11.47 9.51
N PHE A 32 -4.50 -11.00 8.28
CA PHE A 32 -4.15 -11.75 7.08
C PHE A 32 -2.67 -11.53 6.74
N ILE A 33 -1.97 -12.60 6.37
CA ILE A 33 -0.58 -12.57 5.91
C ILE A 33 -0.61 -12.73 4.40
N ASP A 34 -0.28 -11.66 3.67
CA ASP A 34 -0.34 -11.65 2.22
C ASP A 34 0.94 -12.28 1.63
N PRO A 35 0.86 -13.41 0.91
CA PRO A 35 2.04 -13.95 0.23
C PRO A 35 2.53 -13.06 -0.92
N GLY A 36 1.69 -12.19 -1.48
CA GLY A 36 2.02 -11.33 -2.62
C GLY A 36 3.08 -10.29 -2.33
N VAL A 37 3.18 -9.81 -1.08
CA VAL A 37 4.16 -8.77 -0.72
C VAL A 37 5.62 -9.23 -0.80
N LYS A 38 5.85 -10.56 -0.85
CA LYS A 38 7.17 -11.14 -1.04
C LYS A 38 7.80 -10.77 -2.38
N GLU A 39 6.99 -10.50 -3.41
CA GLU A 39 7.48 -10.00 -4.71
C GLU A 39 8.25 -8.68 -4.55
N PHE A 40 7.89 -7.89 -3.54
CA PHE A 40 8.52 -6.61 -3.23
C PHE A 40 9.61 -6.70 -2.15
N GLY A 41 9.96 -7.92 -1.72
CA GLY A 41 10.93 -8.16 -0.65
C GLY A 41 10.39 -7.79 0.73
N LEU A 42 9.08 -7.96 0.96
CA LEU A 42 8.39 -7.59 2.19
C LEU A 42 7.71 -8.80 2.86
N GLU A 43 7.54 -8.70 4.16
CA GLU A 43 6.52 -9.44 4.92
C GLU A 43 5.50 -8.45 5.49
N ASN A 44 4.29 -8.91 5.82
CA ASN A 44 3.23 -8.00 6.26
C ASN A 44 2.26 -8.61 7.27
N ARG A 45 1.41 -7.73 7.78
CA ARG A 45 0.12 -8.05 8.41
C ARG A 45 -0.93 -7.08 7.92
N VAL A 46 -2.04 -7.61 7.41
CA VAL A 46 -3.20 -6.85 6.96
C VAL A 46 -4.35 -7.08 7.94
N TYR A 47 -4.87 -6.01 8.51
CA TYR A 47 -6.00 -6.01 9.40
C TYR A 47 -7.22 -5.39 8.74
N ALA A 48 -8.38 -6.00 8.91
CA ALA A 48 -9.64 -5.39 8.52
C ALA A 48 -10.10 -4.36 9.55
N ILE A 49 -10.52 -3.18 9.08
CA ILE A 49 -11.15 -2.14 9.89
C ILE A 49 -12.46 -1.76 9.21
N GLY A 50 -13.56 -2.37 9.64
CA GLY A 50 -14.84 -2.25 8.96
C GLY A 50 -14.76 -2.78 7.53
N ASP A 51 -14.89 -1.88 6.55
CA ASP A 51 -14.76 -2.17 5.12
C ASP A 51 -13.51 -1.52 4.49
N GLN A 52 -12.47 -1.30 5.29
CA GLN A 52 -11.14 -0.82 4.91
C GLN A 52 -10.06 -1.73 5.50
N PHE A 53 -8.81 -1.50 5.11
CA PHE A 53 -7.67 -2.26 5.61
C PHE A 53 -6.57 -1.36 6.17
N LEU A 54 -5.93 -1.85 7.24
CA LEU A 54 -4.68 -1.33 7.75
C LEU A 54 -3.61 -2.39 7.53
N GLU A 55 -2.60 -2.07 6.77
CA GLU A 55 -1.46 -2.95 6.50
C GLU A 55 -0.21 -2.39 7.14
N VAL A 56 0.59 -3.27 7.74
CA VAL A 56 1.97 -2.96 8.11
C VAL A 56 2.88 -3.87 7.29
N VAL A 57 3.82 -3.27 6.57
CA VAL A 57 4.86 -3.98 5.81
C VAL A 57 6.22 -3.81 6.47
N VAL A 58 7.02 -4.86 6.41
CA VAL A 58 8.38 -4.92 6.97
C VAL A 58 9.33 -5.39 5.86
N PRO A 59 10.43 -4.68 5.59
CA PRO A 59 11.39 -5.09 4.58
C PRO A 59 12.18 -6.31 5.04
N MET A 60 12.21 -7.36 4.20
CA MET A 60 12.99 -8.57 4.43
C MET A 60 14.41 -8.47 3.86
N THR A 61 14.66 -7.50 2.97
CA THR A 61 15.95 -7.30 2.31
C THR A 61 16.32 -5.83 2.24
N ASP A 62 17.62 -5.53 2.17
CA ASP A 62 18.09 -4.13 2.04
C ASP A 62 17.77 -3.51 0.67
N SER A 63 17.45 -4.35 -0.32
CA SER A 63 17.02 -3.90 -1.63
C SER A 63 15.54 -3.51 -1.69
N ALA A 64 14.74 -3.85 -0.68
CA ALA A 64 13.29 -3.61 -0.68
C ALA A 64 12.97 -2.10 -0.76
N PRO A 65 11.97 -1.69 -1.55
CA PRO A 65 11.56 -0.28 -1.62
C PRO A 65 11.18 0.32 -0.26
N ALA A 66 10.56 -0.47 0.63
CA ALA A 66 10.21 -0.05 1.98
C ALA A 66 11.45 0.19 2.87
N ARG A 67 12.53 -0.58 2.72
CA ARG A 67 13.80 -0.31 3.43
C ARG A 67 14.31 1.09 3.09
N ARG A 68 14.40 1.41 1.79
CA ARG A 68 14.86 2.74 1.34
C ARG A 68 13.98 3.88 1.82
N PHE A 69 12.68 3.63 1.99
CA PHE A 69 11.75 4.60 2.57
C PHE A 69 12.10 4.85 4.04
N ILE A 70 12.23 3.78 4.84
CA ILE A 70 12.55 3.86 6.27
C ILE A 70 13.92 4.52 6.49
N ASP A 71 14.95 4.13 5.73
CA ASP A 71 16.30 4.72 5.85
C ASP A 71 16.32 6.24 5.63
N ARG A 72 15.40 6.75 4.81
CA ARG A 72 15.31 8.17 4.46
C ARG A 72 14.45 8.97 5.43
N GLY A 73 13.37 8.39 5.94
CA GLY A 73 12.31 9.12 6.64
C GLY A 73 11.84 8.53 7.96
N GLY A 74 12.38 7.38 8.37
CA GLY A 74 11.90 6.59 9.49
C GLY A 74 10.68 5.74 9.15
N GLU A 75 10.20 4.98 10.14
CA GLU A 75 8.93 4.25 10.07
C GLU A 75 7.76 5.22 9.90
N GLY A 76 6.72 4.81 9.17
CA GLY A 76 5.55 5.67 8.97
C GLY A 76 4.66 5.29 7.80
N GLY A 77 3.76 6.21 7.44
CA GLY A 77 2.84 6.04 6.32
C GLY A 77 3.59 5.87 5.01
N TYR A 78 3.41 4.71 4.37
CA TYR A 78 4.16 4.30 3.19
C TYR A 78 3.35 4.43 1.91
N MET A 79 2.10 3.96 1.91
CA MET A 79 1.19 4.03 0.76
C MET A 79 -0.26 4.21 1.21
N ALA A 80 -1.04 4.87 0.36
CA ALA A 80 -2.50 4.92 0.46
C ALA A 80 -3.10 4.32 -0.82
N ILE A 81 -3.96 3.32 -0.66
CA ILE A 81 -4.58 2.60 -1.77
C ILE A 81 -6.04 3.06 -1.86
N PHE A 82 -6.41 3.48 -3.07
CA PHE A 82 -7.75 3.95 -3.37
C PHE A 82 -8.48 2.97 -4.30
N GLN A 83 -9.74 2.72 -4.00
CA GLN A 83 -10.65 1.92 -4.80
C GLN A 83 -11.50 2.82 -5.69
N THR A 84 -11.67 2.40 -6.94
CA THR A 84 -12.53 3.04 -7.95
C THR A 84 -13.29 1.95 -8.70
N ASP A 85 -14.48 2.30 -9.21
CA ASP A 85 -15.27 1.47 -10.12
C ASP A 85 -14.83 1.64 -11.60
N ASP A 86 -14.02 2.66 -11.89
CA ASP A 86 -13.49 2.96 -13.23
C ASP A 86 -11.97 3.15 -13.18
N LEU A 87 -11.22 2.04 -13.17
CA LEU A 87 -9.76 2.08 -13.17
C LEU A 87 -9.19 2.49 -14.54
N GLU A 88 -9.83 2.10 -15.63
CA GLU A 88 -9.38 2.45 -16.98
C GLU A 88 -9.44 3.95 -17.21
N GLY A 89 -10.58 4.59 -16.89
CA GLY A 89 -10.72 6.04 -16.95
C GLY A 89 -9.73 6.77 -16.04
N LEU A 90 -9.45 6.22 -14.85
CA LEU A 90 -8.42 6.76 -13.96
C LEU A 90 -7.02 6.64 -14.58
N ARG A 91 -6.67 5.50 -15.17
CA ARG A 91 -5.39 5.28 -15.88
C ARG A 91 -5.23 6.26 -17.04
N THR A 92 -6.25 6.42 -17.89
CA THR A 92 -6.22 7.40 -18.99
C THR A 92 -6.01 8.82 -18.47
N ARG A 93 -6.68 9.18 -17.36
CA ARG A 93 -6.52 10.51 -16.75
C ARG A 93 -5.11 10.73 -16.22
N VAL A 94 -4.55 9.80 -15.45
CA VAL A 94 -3.19 9.97 -14.89
C VAL A 94 -2.13 9.97 -15.99
N ASP A 95 -2.30 9.13 -17.02
CA ASP A 95 -1.42 9.09 -18.18
C ASP A 95 -1.47 10.43 -18.95
N GLY A 96 -2.67 10.99 -19.15
CA GLY A 96 -2.85 12.30 -19.78
C GLY A 96 -2.30 13.47 -18.97
N MET A 97 -2.12 13.29 -17.64
CA MET A 97 -1.45 14.25 -16.76
C MET A 97 0.07 14.06 -16.71
N GLY A 98 0.62 13.03 -17.38
CA GLY A 98 2.04 12.70 -17.34
C GLY A 98 2.51 12.06 -16.02
N ILE A 99 1.59 11.55 -15.21
CA ILE A 99 1.91 10.86 -13.95
C ILE A 99 2.36 9.43 -14.28
N ARG A 100 3.54 9.03 -13.78
CA ARG A 100 4.10 7.70 -14.07
C ARG A 100 3.38 6.61 -13.28
N ARG A 101 2.87 5.60 -14.00
CA ARG A 101 2.48 4.31 -13.42
C ARG A 101 3.69 3.39 -13.39
N VAL A 102 4.21 3.11 -12.19
CA VAL A 102 5.46 2.35 -12.00
C VAL A 102 5.24 0.84 -11.90
N TRP A 103 4.01 0.42 -11.63
CA TRP A 103 3.62 -0.97 -11.58
C TRP A 103 2.14 -1.09 -11.93
N ASN A 104 1.75 -2.19 -12.57
CA ASN A 104 0.37 -2.51 -12.88
C ASN A 104 0.16 -4.01 -12.74
N ILE A 105 -1.05 -4.38 -12.34
CA ILE A 105 -1.55 -5.75 -12.43
C ILE A 105 -2.96 -5.71 -13.00
N ASP A 106 -3.27 -6.69 -13.84
CA ASP A 106 -4.58 -6.87 -14.45
C ASP A 106 -4.96 -8.34 -14.33
N LEU A 107 -5.69 -8.68 -13.26
CA LEU A 107 -6.26 -10.00 -13.04
C LEU A 107 -7.72 -10.03 -13.52
N PRO A 108 -8.30 -11.22 -13.75
CA PRO A 108 -9.70 -11.33 -14.20
C PRO A 108 -10.72 -10.71 -13.24
N ASP A 109 -10.39 -10.63 -11.95
CA ASP A 109 -11.26 -10.19 -10.86
C ASP A 109 -10.86 -8.82 -10.28
N ILE A 110 -9.57 -8.47 -10.31
CA ILE A 110 -9.06 -7.21 -9.79
C ILE A 110 -7.89 -6.67 -10.61
N SER A 111 -7.88 -5.36 -10.82
CA SER A 111 -6.76 -4.64 -11.42
C SER A 111 -6.25 -3.56 -10.48
N ALA A 112 -4.96 -3.24 -10.56
CA ALA A 112 -4.36 -2.16 -9.79
C ALA A 112 -3.21 -1.48 -10.55
N SER A 113 -2.85 -0.28 -10.08
CA SER A 113 -1.71 0.50 -10.57
C SER A 113 -1.04 1.22 -9.40
N HIS A 114 0.29 1.20 -9.37
CA HIS A 114 1.07 2.06 -8.48
C HIS A 114 1.51 3.31 -9.23
N LEU A 115 1.30 4.47 -8.62
CA LEU A 115 1.73 5.77 -9.16
C LEU A 115 3.07 6.17 -8.53
N HIS A 116 3.95 6.82 -9.29
CA HIS A 116 5.23 7.28 -8.76
C HIS A 116 5.01 8.42 -7.76
N PRO A 117 5.48 8.32 -6.50
CA PRO A 117 5.18 9.30 -5.46
C PRO A 117 5.66 10.72 -5.79
N ALA A 118 6.78 10.85 -6.51
CA ALA A 118 7.30 12.15 -6.95
C ALA A 118 6.35 12.92 -7.90
N ASP A 119 5.41 12.25 -8.55
CA ASP A 119 4.47 12.89 -9.49
C ASP A 119 3.15 13.30 -8.82
N ILE A 120 2.92 12.86 -7.59
CA ILE A 120 1.71 13.13 -6.81
C ILE A 120 1.98 13.90 -5.50
N GLY A 121 3.25 14.17 -5.17
CA GLY A 121 3.65 14.91 -3.97
C GLY A 121 3.89 14.05 -2.72
N GLY A 122 4.03 12.73 -2.87
CA GLY A 122 4.01 11.78 -1.75
C GLY A 122 2.58 11.50 -1.28
N ALA A 123 2.36 10.33 -0.68
CA ALA A 123 1.03 9.95 -0.20
C ALA A 123 0.76 10.43 1.23
N ILE A 124 1.80 10.46 2.08
CA ILE A 124 1.76 10.71 3.54
C ILE A 124 3.10 11.29 3.97
#